data_AF-E2N7M6-F1
#
_entry.id   AF-E2N7M6-F1
#
_cell.length_a   1.000
_cell.length_b   1.000
_cell.length_c   1.000
_cell.angle_alpha   90.00
_cell.angle_beta   90.00
_cell.angle_gamma   90.00
#
_symmetry.space_group_name_H-M   'P 1'
#
loop_
_entity.id
_entity.type
_entity.pdbx_description
1 polymer ?
#
loop_
_entity_poly.entity_id
_entity_poly.type
_entity_poly.pdbx_seq_one_letter_code
_entity_poly.pdbx_strand_id
1 'polypeptide(L)'
;MHVQIVSDASRITLRQVNALSPTTENGEAGKSVMEMYKEAGLMYNAYILPGATEISYLTDSKAKKSNVSSDGLKAGGQVQIVDVDDSNVDVAVVEATEGNMSGEWLTNSVGAKKKIVITGKMNNTDMENLAAFTYNNSITDLCILATGVTSIGSKAFNRCTSLASISLPQSLTSIGERAFGYCNSLTSISLPQGLTSIGIDAFYYCTSLTSIDLPQSLTSIGEWAFSNCKSLTSIDLPQGLTSIGIGAFYYCNSLTSIDLPQGLTSIEDNTFQFCTSLASISLPQGLTSIGSSAFSDCTSLASISLPQGVTSIENFTFSNCTSLASISLPQGVTSIGIGAFSNCTSLASISLPQSLTSIGEWAFENCPKLEDIVLSGCDFNVPSGLFLPATTSDTFSQSSPVTLFLRDVPAAMFSSNAAACQSWGGVSWKAIHYDYNGPDDELYHTDAARYSGHWTAP
;
A
#
# COMPACT_ATOMS: atom_id res chain seq x y z
N MET A 1 32.51 31.55 -9.96
CA MET A 1 31.64 32.42 -10.78
C MET A 1 30.58 33.03 -9.88
N HIS A 2 30.31 34.33 -9.95
CA HIS A 2 29.13 34.93 -9.32
C HIS A 2 27.99 35.01 -10.34
N VAL A 3 26.86 34.38 -10.04
CA VAL A 3 25.64 34.42 -10.86
C VAL A 3 24.68 35.40 -10.20
N GLN A 4 24.32 36.46 -10.92
CA GLN A 4 23.40 37.49 -10.43
C GLN A 4 22.03 37.27 -11.09
N ILE A 5 21.00 37.13 -10.26
CA ILE A 5 19.62 36.84 -10.65
C ILE A 5 18.81 38.13 -10.54
N VAL A 6 18.15 38.57 -11.62
CA VAL A 6 17.24 39.72 -11.60
C VAL A 6 15.80 39.24 -11.85
N SER A 7 14.88 39.62 -10.96
CA SER A 7 13.45 39.31 -11.02
C SER A 7 12.66 40.49 -11.60
N ASP A 8 11.77 40.21 -12.55
CA ASP A 8 10.57 41.00 -12.81
C ASP A 8 9.39 40.02 -12.81
N ALA A 9 8.20 40.49 -12.41
CA ALA A 9 7.11 39.76 -11.71
C ALA A 9 6.52 38.48 -12.35
N SER A 10 7.11 37.93 -13.39
CA SER A 10 6.72 36.64 -13.99
C SER A 10 7.88 35.81 -14.58
N ARG A 11 9.11 36.33 -14.66
CA ARG A 11 10.29 35.59 -15.17
C ARG A 11 11.57 36.11 -14.53
N ILE A 12 12.38 35.18 -14.04
CA ILE A 12 13.73 35.46 -13.56
C ILE A 12 14.73 35.13 -14.68
N THR A 13 15.62 36.06 -15.02
CA THR A 13 16.66 35.87 -16.06
C THR A 13 18.07 35.93 -15.44
N LEU A 14 18.93 34.95 -15.74
CA LEU A 14 20.33 34.96 -15.30
C LEU A 14 21.20 35.84 -16.21
N ARG A 15 22.08 36.67 -15.62
CA ARG A 15 23.22 37.29 -16.33
C ARG A 15 24.53 36.93 -15.65
N GLN A 16 25.52 36.50 -16.43
CA GLN A 16 26.89 36.29 -15.96
C GLN A 16 27.53 37.64 -15.62
N VAL A 17 28.08 37.80 -14.41
CA VAL A 17 28.87 38.98 -14.04
C VAL A 17 30.35 38.58 -14.10
N ASN A 18 31.04 39.01 -15.16
CA ASN A 18 32.49 38.88 -15.25
C ASN A 18 33.14 39.83 -14.24
N ALA A 19 34.02 39.31 -13.37
CA ALA A 19 34.99 40.13 -12.68
C ALA A 19 36.37 39.93 -13.34
N LEU A 20 36.88 41.06 -13.86
CA LEU A 20 38.24 41.34 -14.34
C LEU A 20 38.64 40.73 -15.69
N SER A 21 38.82 41.63 -16.67
CA SER A 21 39.39 41.41 -18.00
C SER A 21 40.74 40.67 -17.95
N PRO A 22 41.08 39.92 -19.01
CA PRO A 22 41.95 40.54 -20.01
C PRO A 22 41.38 40.43 -21.43
N THR A 23 41.70 41.47 -22.19
CA THR A 23 41.44 41.69 -23.63
C THR A 23 41.58 40.44 -24.51
N THR A 24 40.59 40.22 -25.38
CA THR A 24 40.86 39.85 -26.78
C THR A 24 39.87 40.59 -27.68
N GLU A 25 40.39 41.16 -28.76
CA GLU A 25 39.66 41.84 -29.82
C GLU A 25 38.68 40.87 -30.49
N ASN A 26 37.47 41.36 -30.77
CA ASN A 26 36.31 40.73 -31.41
C ASN A 26 35.22 40.32 -30.42
N GLY A 27 34.42 41.33 -30.06
CA GLY A 27 33.28 41.22 -29.17
C GLY A 27 32.15 40.39 -29.76
N GLU A 28 31.84 39.30 -29.07
CA GLU A 28 30.47 38.83 -28.80
C GLU A 28 30.56 37.89 -27.59
N ALA A 29 30.22 38.40 -26.39
CA ALA A 29 30.08 37.55 -25.22
C ALA A 29 28.77 36.76 -25.37
N GLY A 30 28.89 35.46 -25.61
CA GLY A 30 27.76 34.53 -25.72
C GLY A 30 26.85 34.61 -24.50
N LYS A 31 25.56 34.86 -24.75
CA LYS A 31 24.51 34.84 -23.73
C LYS A 31 24.00 33.41 -23.57
N SER A 32 24.30 32.75 -22.45
CA SER A 32 23.59 31.54 -22.04
C SER A 32 22.48 31.94 -21.07
N VAL A 33 21.22 31.83 -21.51
CA VAL A 33 20.02 32.14 -20.71
C VAL A 33 19.49 30.82 -20.13
N MET A 34 19.19 30.80 -18.83
CA MET A 34 18.50 29.68 -18.18
C MET A 34 17.12 30.16 -17.70
N GLU A 35 16.09 29.35 -17.92
CA GLU A 35 14.70 29.64 -17.53
C GLU A 35 14.34 28.89 -16.24
N MET A 36 13.67 29.58 -15.30
CA MET A 36 13.13 28.99 -14.08
C MET A 36 11.60 28.98 -14.15
N TYR A 37 10.98 27.92 -13.64
CA TYR A 37 9.52 27.76 -13.57
C TYR A 37 9.05 27.88 -12.10
N LYS A 38 7.95 28.61 -11.90
CA LYS A 38 7.28 28.76 -10.60
C LYS A 38 6.27 27.62 -10.45
N GLU A 39 6.52 26.69 -9.54
CA GLU A 39 5.49 25.76 -9.08
C GLU A 39 4.84 26.31 -7.80
N ALA A 40 3.53 26.10 -7.65
CA ALA A 40 2.65 26.75 -6.69
C ALA A 40 3.30 27.07 -5.31
N GLY A 41 3.57 28.36 -5.05
CA GLY A 41 4.23 28.84 -3.82
C GLY A 41 5.62 29.45 -4.06
N LEU A 42 6.29 29.86 -2.98
CA LEU A 42 7.60 30.57 -2.95
C LEU A 42 8.81 29.68 -3.34
N MET A 43 8.57 28.56 -4.03
CA MET A 43 9.56 27.55 -4.37
C MET A 43 10.03 27.76 -5.80
N TYR A 44 11.34 27.81 -5.99
CA TYR A 44 11.96 28.01 -7.30
C TYR A 44 12.99 26.92 -7.58
N ASN A 45 12.86 26.23 -8.73
CA ASN A 45 13.82 25.24 -9.19
C ASN A 45 14.92 25.93 -10.01
N ALA A 46 16.19 25.73 -9.63
CA ALA A 46 17.36 26.26 -10.34
C ALA A 46 18.33 25.13 -10.72
N TYR A 47 18.94 25.21 -11.92
CA TYR A 47 20.05 24.32 -12.30
C TYR A 47 21.40 24.96 -11.97
N ILE A 48 22.33 24.17 -11.44
CA ILE A 48 23.67 24.64 -11.09
C ILE A 48 24.58 24.55 -12.31
N LEU A 49 25.08 25.70 -12.78
CA LEU A 49 26.10 25.75 -13.83
C LEU A 49 27.42 25.13 -13.35
N PRO A 50 28.19 24.47 -14.23
CA PRO A 50 29.54 24.00 -13.90
C PRO A 50 30.43 25.14 -13.37
N GLY A 51 30.99 24.97 -12.17
CA GLY A 51 31.88 25.96 -11.53
C GLY A 51 31.17 27.08 -10.76
N ALA A 52 29.86 27.00 -10.57
CA ALA A 52 29.13 27.87 -9.65
C ALA A 52 29.45 27.48 -8.19
N THR A 53 29.84 28.47 -7.38
CA THR A 53 30.18 28.30 -5.96
C THR A 53 29.19 29.01 -5.03
N GLU A 54 28.24 29.77 -5.58
CA GLU A 54 27.21 30.52 -4.86
C GLU A 54 26.02 30.78 -5.78
N ILE A 55 24.79 30.74 -5.24
CA ILE A 55 23.56 31.19 -5.90
C ILE A 55 23.03 32.42 -5.14
N SER A 56 22.68 33.50 -5.84
CA SER A 56 22.16 34.73 -5.22
C SER A 56 20.90 35.17 -5.96
N TYR A 57 19.78 35.33 -5.27
CA TYR A 57 18.50 35.73 -5.87
C TYR A 57 18.00 37.10 -5.38
N LEU A 58 17.40 37.87 -6.30
CA LEU A 58 16.74 39.14 -5.99
C LEU A 58 15.23 38.91 -5.89
N THR A 59 14.63 39.36 -4.80
CA THR A 59 13.18 39.53 -4.67
C THR A 59 12.87 41.02 -4.61
N ASP A 60 11.59 41.39 -4.78
CA ASP A 60 11.10 42.75 -5.06
C ASP A 60 11.53 43.87 -4.07
N SER A 61 12.33 43.56 -3.04
CA SER A 61 12.86 44.59 -2.14
C SER A 61 14.30 44.44 -1.65
N LYS A 62 15.00 43.29 -1.75
CA LYS A 62 16.42 43.15 -1.29
C LYS A 62 17.15 42.01 -2.01
N ALA A 63 18.48 42.13 -2.14
CA ALA A 63 19.34 41.00 -2.49
C ALA A 63 19.40 40.02 -1.31
N LYS A 64 18.96 38.77 -1.52
CA LYS A 64 19.08 37.69 -0.54
C LYS A 64 20.06 36.62 -1.07
N LYS A 65 20.90 36.09 -0.18
CA LYS A 65 21.75 34.94 -0.49
C LYS A 65 20.91 33.67 -0.35
N SER A 66 21.11 32.68 -1.23
CA SER A 66 20.49 31.38 -1.01
C SER A 66 21.16 30.67 0.17
N ASN A 67 20.38 30.10 1.11
CA ASN A 67 20.88 29.25 2.19
C ASN A 67 21.25 27.82 1.70
N VAL A 68 21.66 27.71 0.43
CA VAL A 68 22.04 26.44 -0.18
C VAL A 68 23.49 26.18 0.22
N SER A 69 23.69 25.14 1.03
CA SER A 69 25.03 24.65 1.42
C SER A 69 25.91 24.43 0.18
N SER A 70 27.21 24.72 0.29
CA SER A 70 28.20 24.48 -0.77
C SER A 70 28.22 23.02 -1.26
N ASP A 71 27.81 22.06 -0.43
CA ASP A 71 27.75 20.63 -0.79
C ASP A 71 26.56 20.30 -1.71
N GLY A 72 25.53 21.15 -1.72
CA GLY A 72 24.38 21.08 -2.63
C GLY A 72 24.68 21.60 -4.03
N LEU A 73 25.80 22.31 -4.22
CA LEU A 73 26.21 22.92 -5.49
C LEU A 73 27.03 21.96 -6.36
N LYS A 74 26.43 20.83 -6.78
CA LYS A 74 27.03 19.96 -7.80
C LYS A 74 26.73 20.46 -9.21
N ALA A 75 27.76 20.59 -10.05
CA ALA A 75 27.60 20.94 -11.46
C ALA A 75 26.57 20.04 -12.16
N GLY A 76 25.52 20.63 -12.76
CA GLY A 76 24.43 19.91 -13.40
C GLY A 76 23.30 19.44 -12.46
N GLY A 77 23.40 19.70 -11.15
CA GLY A 77 22.35 19.38 -10.17
C GLY A 77 21.20 20.40 -10.15
N GLN A 78 20.02 19.95 -9.71
CA GLN A 78 18.88 20.82 -9.39
C GLN A 78 18.96 21.26 -7.92
N VAL A 79 18.59 22.51 -7.66
CA VAL A 79 18.50 23.10 -6.32
C VAL A 79 17.12 23.71 -6.12
N GLN A 80 16.56 23.48 -4.93
CA GLN A 80 15.36 24.17 -4.48
C GLN A 80 15.75 25.45 -3.74
N ILE A 81 15.22 26.57 -4.21
CA ILE A 81 15.39 27.88 -3.58
C ILE A 81 14.03 28.30 -2.99
N VAL A 82 14.02 28.64 -1.70
CA VAL A 82 12.82 29.16 -1.02
C VAL A 82 12.99 30.67 -0.84
N ASP A 83 12.06 31.45 -1.40
CA ASP A 83 11.92 32.86 -1.03
C ASP A 83 11.16 32.94 0.29
N VAL A 84 11.85 33.17 1.40
CA VAL A 84 11.18 33.36 2.69
C VAL A 84 11.13 34.84 3.02
N ASP A 85 9.93 35.41 2.93
CA ASP A 85 9.66 36.71 3.53
C ASP A 85 9.56 36.54 5.05
N ASP A 86 10.67 36.79 5.76
CA ASP A 86 10.77 36.76 7.22
C ASP A 86 9.82 37.76 7.92
N SER A 87 9.14 38.65 7.17
CA SER A 87 8.09 39.51 7.72
C SER A 87 6.74 38.80 7.87
N ASN A 88 6.58 37.59 7.30
CA ASN A 88 5.38 36.79 7.46
C ASN A 88 5.35 36.14 8.86
N VAL A 89 4.44 36.64 9.71
CA VAL A 89 4.27 36.19 11.09
C VAL A 89 3.87 34.72 11.23
N ASP A 90 3.48 34.02 10.16
CA ASP A 90 3.12 32.60 10.19
C ASP A 90 4.25 31.66 9.73
N VAL A 91 5.40 32.18 9.31
CA VAL A 91 6.57 31.40 8.87
C VAL A 91 7.69 31.42 9.93
N ALA A 92 8.36 30.29 10.13
CA ALA A 92 9.64 30.19 10.83
C ALA A 92 10.68 29.51 9.94
N VAL A 93 11.85 30.14 9.83
CA VAL A 93 13.05 29.55 9.20
C VAL A 93 14.03 29.19 10.30
N VAL A 94 14.41 27.92 10.30
CA VAL A 94 15.31 27.34 11.30
C VAL A 94 16.55 26.84 10.58
N GLU A 95 17.72 27.38 10.90
CA GLU A 95 18.99 26.91 10.38
C GLU A 95 19.58 25.87 11.34
N ALA A 96 19.58 24.61 10.93
CA ALA A 96 20.11 23.51 11.72
C ALA A 96 21.64 23.52 11.74
N THR A 97 22.19 23.35 12.94
CA THR A 97 23.59 22.96 13.13
C THR A 97 23.64 21.55 13.65
N GLU A 98 24.47 20.72 13.04
CA GLU A 98 24.59 19.30 13.34
C GLU A 98 24.75 19.03 14.84
N GLY A 99 23.80 18.28 15.42
CA GLY A 99 23.79 17.85 16.82
C GLY A 99 23.25 18.88 17.82
N ASN A 100 22.78 20.05 17.37
CA ASN A 100 22.33 21.13 18.26
C ASN A 100 20.80 21.35 18.27
N MET A 101 20.02 20.52 17.58
CA MET A 101 18.56 20.68 17.54
C MET A 101 17.88 19.91 18.67
N SER A 102 17.93 20.42 19.91
CA SER A 102 17.12 19.84 20.99
C SER A 102 15.63 20.09 20.77
N GLY A 103 14.76 19.24 21.34
CA GLY A 103 13.31 19.42 21.24
C GLY A 103 12.79 20.74 21.82
N GLU A 104 13.39 21.22 22.91
CA GLU A 104 13.09 22.54 23.48
C GLU A 104 13.54 23.68 22.56
N TRP A 105 14.70 23.54 21.93
CA TRP A 105 15.19 24.54 20.97
C TRP A 105 14.27 24.62 19.76
N LEU A 106 13.85 23.47 19.21
CA LEU A 106 12.88 23.39 18.12
C LEU A 106 11.57 24.09 18.50
N THR A 107 10.92 23.66 19.58
CA THR A 107 9.62 24.22 20.00
C THR A 107 9.68 25.72 20.27
N ASN A 108 10.75 26.21 20.89
CA ASN A 108 10.96 27.65 21.09
C ASN A 108 11.24 28.42 19.80
N SER A 109 12.01 27.83 18.88
CA SER A 109 12.36 28.46 17.60
C SER A 109 11.17 28.56 16.66
N VAL A 110 10.22 27.62 16.78
CA VAL A 110 9.09 27.54 15.84
C VAL A 110 7.77 28.04 16.43
N GLY A 111 7.58 28.01 17.74
CA GLY A 111 6.40 28.57 18.41
C GLY A 111 5.06 28.10 17.82
N ALA A 112 4.13 29.04 17.59
CA ALA A 112 2.81 28.79 17.03
C ALA A 112 2.73 28.98 15.50
N LYS A 113 3.88 28.92 14.80
CA LYS A 113 3.95 29.17 13.36
C LYS A 113 3.30 28.04 12.58
N LYS A 114 2.74 28.38 11.42
CA LYS A 114 2.04 27.43 10.54
C LYS A 114 2.94 26.82 9.49
N LYS A 115 3.98 27.55 9.08
CA LYS A 115 4.95 27.09 8.10
C LYS A 115 6.34 27.06 8.69
N ILE A 116 7.05 25.96 8.50
CA ILE A 116 8.40 25.76 8.99
C ILE A 116 9.31 25.41 7.84
N VAL A 117 10.46 26.06 7.76
CA VAL A 117 11.54 25.71 6.83
C VAL A 117 12.79 25.38 7.64
N ILE A 118 13.25 24.12 7.60
CA ILE A 118 14.48 23.68 8.27
C ILE A 118 15.58 23.57 7.21
N THR A 119 16.65 24.36 7.38
CA THR A 119 17.83 24.41 6.49
C THR A 119 19.09 24.00 7.25
N GLY A 120 20.27 24.11 6.65
CA GLY A 120 21.54 23.81 7.31
C GLY A 120 21.92 22.33 7.26
N LYS A 121 22.61 21.84 8.29
CA LYS A 121 23.09 20.45 8.38
C LYS A 121 22.51 19.80 9.62
N MET A 122 21.88 18.65 9.46
CA MET A 122 21.35 17.81 10.53
C MET A 122 22.05 16.46 10.54
N ASN A 123 22.09 15.80 11.69
CA ASN A 123 22.38 14.37 11.80
C ASN A 123 21.14 13.60 12.26
N ASN A 124 21.28 12.29 12.45
CA ASN A 124 20.16 11.44 12.85
C ASN A 124 19.65 11.74 14.28
N THR A 125 20.49 12.29 15.17
CA THR A 125 20.04 12.73 16.50
C THR A 125 19.14 13.96 16.42
N ASP A 126 19.46 14.91 15.54
CA ASP A 126 18.57 16.05 15.27
C ASP A 126 17.21 15.59 14.73
N MET A 127 17.20 14.52 13.91
CA MET A 127 15.98 13.92 13.37
C MET A 127 15.13 13.20 14.40
N GLU A 128 15.74 12.53 15.37
CA GLU A 128 15.01 11.96 16.52
C GLU A 128 14.36 13.07 17.35
N ASN A 129 15.03 14.21 17.51
CA ASN A 129 14.50 15.35 18.25
C ASN A 129 13.32 16.04 17.53
N LEU A 130 13.09 15.78 16.24
CA LEU A 130 11.87 16.22 15.57
C LEU A 130 10.61 15.65 16.22
N ALA A 131 10.69 14.55 16.98
CA ALA A 131 9.58 14.07 17.80
C ALA A 131 9.04 15.12 18.79
N ALA A 132 9.75 16.22 19.04
CA ALA A 132 9.23 17.39 19.72
C ALA A 132 8.02 18.05 19.00
N PHE A 133 7.82 17.78 17.71
CA PHE A 133 6.62 18.19 16.97
C PHE A 133 5.44 17.25 17.19
N THR A 134 5.57 16.14 17.92
CA THR A 134 4.43 15.29 18.26
C THR A 134 3.30 16.14 18.86
N TYR A 135 2.07 15.96 18.39
CA TYR A 135 0.87 16.74 18.77
C TYR A 135 0.85 18.21 18.30
N ASN A 136 1.78 18.65 17.44
CA ASN A 136 1.77 20.02 16.96
C ASN A 136 0.72 20.21 15.87
N ASN A 137 -0.41 20.79 16.26
CA ASN A 137 -1.55 21.07 15.37
C ASN A 137 -1.54 22.48 14.79
N SER A 138 -0.49 23.26 15.03
CA SER A 138 -0.32 24.59 14.43
C SER A 138 0.33 24.51 13.06
N ILE A 139 1.20 23.52 12.86
CA ILE A 139 1.97 23.34 11.62
C ILE A 139 1.04 22.79 10.53
N THR A 140 1.00 23.52 9.42
CA THR A 140 0.26 23.16 8.21
C THR A 140 1.17 22.84 7.03
N ASP A 141 2.37 23.43 6.99
CA ASP A 141 3.35 23.25 5.91
C ASP A 141 4.76 23.12 6.49
N LEU A 142 5.48 22.05 6.12
CA LEU A 142 6.83 21.80 6.58
C LEU A 142 7.78 21.55 5.41
N CYS A 143 8.89 22.26 5.36
CA CYS A 143 9.93 22.08 4.35
C CYS A 143 11.26 21.75 5.01
N ILE A 144 11.76 20.54 4.84
CA ILE A 144 13.05 20.11 5.38
C ILE A 144 14.06 20.04 4.23
N LEU A 145 14.94 21.02 4.16
CA LEU A 145 16.02 21.15 3.16
C LEU A 145 17.40 20.84 3.74
N ALA A 146 17.50 20.54 5.03
CA ALA A 146 18.78 20.27 5.67
C ALA A 146 19.47 19.03 5.10
N THR A 147 20.79 19.09 4.98
CA THR A 147 21.62 17.99 4.51
C THR A 147 22.10 17.11 5.67
N GLY A 148 22.63 15.92 5.37
CA GLY A 148 23.17 14.99 6.38
C GLY A 148 22.13 14.06 7.02
N VAL A 149 20.86 14.23 6.67
CA VAL A 149 19.74 13.41 7.14
C VAL A 149 19.58 12.15 6.29
N THR A 150 19.54 10.99 6.93
CA THR A 150 19.24 9.73 6.24
C THR A 150 17.94 9.07 6.70
N SER A 151 17.33 9.49 7.80
CA SER A 151 16.04 8.94 8.25
C SER A 151 15.14 9.99 8.91
N ILE A 152 13.82 9.81 8.77
CA ILE A 152 12.85 10.47 9.67
C ILE A 152 12.77 9.67 10.97
N GLY A 153 12.99 10.32 12.11
CA GLY A 153 12.91 9.68 13.43
C GLY A 153 11.50 9.19 13.77
N SER A 154 11.41 8.21 14.67
CA SER A 154 10.13 7.69 15.15
C SER A 154 9.29 8.80 15.78
N LYS A 155 8.00 8.84 15.43
CA LYS A 155 7.00 9.80 15.91
C LYS A 155 7.29 11.27 15.58
N ALA A 156 8.25 11.57 14.69
CA ALA A 156 8.67 12.95 14.37
C ALA A 156 7.49 13.93 14.20
N PHE A 157 6.47 13.56 13.44
CA PHE A 157 5.28 14.39 13.18
C PHE A 157 4.00 13.68 13.60
N ASN A 158 4.07 12.78 14.59
CA ASN A 158 2.91 12.05 15.04
C ASN A 158 1.85 12.99 15.61
N ARG A 159 0.60 12.84 15.19
CA ARG A 159 -0.55 13.67 15.57
C ARG A 159 -0.37 15.15 15.27
N CYS A 160 0.41 15.51 14.24
CA CYS A 160 0.34 16.82 13.62
C CYS A 160 -0.91 16.88 12.72
N THR A 161 -2.10 16.96 13.31
CA THR A 161 -3.36 16.71 12.58
C THR A 161 -3.65 17.77 11.50
N SER A 162 -3.06 18.95 11.63
CA SER A 162 -3.17 20.07 10.67
C SER A 162 -2.11 20.05 9.56
N LEU A 163 -1.11 19.15 9.61
CA LEU A 163 -0.05 19.10 8.62
C LEU A 163 -0.63 18.68 7.27
N ALA A 164 -0.67 19.61 6.31
CA ALA A 164 -1.27 19.44 4.99
C ALA A 164 -0.23 19.16 3.89
N SER A 165 0.97 19.74 4.01
CA SER A 165 2.07 19.52 3.08
C SER A 165 3.41 19.34 3.79
N ILE A 166 4.25 18.47 3.22
CA ILE A 166 5.64 18.32 3.65
C ILE A 166 6.58 18.12 2.45
N SER A 167 7.72 18.81 2.47
CA SER A 167 8.85 18.56 1.57
C SER A 167 9.98 17.87 2.35
N LEU A 168 10.43 16.74 1.82
CA LEU A 168 11.43 15.87 2.45
C LEU A 168 12.82 15.99 1.80
N PRO A 169 13.92 15.81 2.56
CA PRO A 169 15.27 15.79 2.00
C PRO A 169 15.48 14.60 1.06
N GLN A 170 16.17 14.84 -0.06
CA GLN A 170 16.45 13.79 -1.07
C GLN A 170 17.42 12.70 -0.59
N SER A 171 18.14 12.95 0.51
CA SER A 171 19.09 11.99 1.10
C SER A 171 18.44 10.95 2.03
N LEU A 172 17.13 11.05 2.30
CA LEU A 172 16.43 10.10 3.14
C LEU A 172 16.40 8.70 2.52
N THR A 173 16.72 7.71 3.34
CA THR A 173 16.66 6.29 3.04
C THR A 173 15.60 5.54 3.86
N SER A 174 15.08 6.12 4.96
CA SER A 174 13.99 5.50 5.73
C SER A 174 13.05 6.49 6.43
N ILE A 175 11.81 6.04 6.68
CA ILE A 175 10.82 6.72 7.52
C ILE A 175 10.56 5.85 8.76
N GLY A 176 10.74 6.43 9.96
CA GLY A 176 10.59 5.72 11.23
C GLY A 176 9.15 5.39 11.65
N GLU A 177 9.04 4.66 12.76
CA GLU A 177 7.74 4.25 13.33
C GLU A 177 6.86 5.47 13.63
N ARG A 178 5.59 5.45 13.20
CA ARG A 178 4.61 6.52 13.48
C ARG A 178 5.03 7.93 13.04
N ALA A 179 6.04 8.06 12.16
CA ALA A 179 6.62 9.34 11.79
C ALA A 179 5.57 10.38 11.33
N PHE A 180 4.54 9.96 10.59
CA PHE A 180 3.40 10.77 10.15
C PHE A 180 2.06 10.22 10.65
N GLY A 181 2.05 9.37 11.68
CA GLY A 181 0.81 8.80 12.19
C GLY A 181 -0.13 9.89 12.68
N TYR A 182 -1.42 9.83 12.35
CA TYR A 182 -2.47 10.80 12.63
C TYR A 182 -2.28 12.18 11.99
N CYS A 183 -1.51 12.31 10.90
CA CYS A 183 -1.48 13.52 10.08
C CYS A 183 -2.75 13.60 9.21
N ASN A 184 -3.91 13.85 9.83
CA ASN A 184 -5.22 13.72 9.19
C ASN A 184 -5.46 14.68 8.02
N SER A 185 -4.74 15.80 7.95
CA SER A 185 -4.85 16.79 6.85
C SER A 185 -3.90 16.56 5.69
N LEU A 186 -2.97 15.59 5.79
CA LEU A 186 -1.98 15.33 4.76
C LEU A 186 -2.65 14.67 3.56
N THR A 187 -2.71 15.36 2.42
CA THR A 187 -3.40 14.87 1.20
C THR A 187 -2.46 14.12 0.26
N SER A 188 -1.19 14.49 0.25
CA SER A 188 -0.14 13.91 -0.60
C SER A 188 1.23 14.14 0.03
N ILE A 189 2.17 13.26 -0.25
CA ILE A 189 3.58 13.40 0.15
C ILE A 189 4.49 12.88 -0.96
N SER A 190 5.50 13.67 -1.32
CA SER A 190 6.52 13.24 -2.28
C SER A 190 7.65 12.55 -1.53
N LEU A 191 7.82 11.25 -1.79
CA LEU A 191 8.89 10.45 -1.20
C LEU A 191 10.19 10.55 -2.01
N PRO A 192 11.36 10.60 -1.36
CA PRO A 192 12.64 10.70 -2.06
C PRO A 192 13.02 9.37 -2.73
N GLN A 193 13.69 9.47 -3.89
CA GLN A 193 14.01 8.30 -4.75
C GLN A 193 15.00 7.31 -4.15
N GLY A 194 15.66 7.64 -3.03
CA GLY A 194 16.56 6.75 -2.29
C GLY A 194 15.89 6.05 -1.10
N LEU A 195 14.60 6.25 -0.87
CA LEU A 195 13.89 5.67 0.27
C LEU A 195 13.77 4.15 0.11
N THR A 196 14.25 3.40 1.11
CA THR A 196 14.31 1.94 1.11
C THR A 196 13.29 1.30 2.05
N SER A 197 12.82 2.02 3.08
CA SER A 197 11.84 1.49 4.02
C SER A 197 10.87 2.53 4.58
N ILE A 198 9.64 2.07 4.83
CA ILE A 198 8.59 2.78 5.56
C ILE A 198 8.29 1.99 6.85
N GLY A 199 8.42 2.63 8.00
CA GLY A 199 8.27 2.00 9.31
C GLY A 199 6.84 1.65 9.71
N ILE A 200 6.72 0.95 10.84
CA ILE A 200 5.44 0.57 11.45
C ILE A 200 4.59 1.83 11.71
N ASP A 201 3.30 1.78 11.38
CA ASP A 201 2.35 2.87 11.57
C ASP A 201 2.76 4.22 10.94
N ALA A 202 3.72 4.25 9.99
CA ALA A 202 4.33 5.50 9.52
C ALA A 202 3.31 6.54 9.04
N PHE A 203 2.25 6.14 8.35
CA PHE A 203 1.12 6.95 7.88
C PHE A 203 -0.22 6.47 8.48
N TYR A 204 -0.19 5.83 9.65
CA TYR A 204 -1.38 5.35 10.36
C TYR A 204 -2.38 6.49 10.57
N TYR A 205 -3.65 6.32 10.21
CA TYR A 205 -4.69 7.37 10.32
C TYR A 205 -4.43 8.64 9.49
N CYS A 206 -3.67 8.60 8.40
CA CYS A 206 -3.63 9.71 7.42
C CYS A 206 -4.91 9.74 6.57
N THR A 207 -6.04 10.08 7.19
CA THR A 207 -7.39 9.89 6.61
C THR A 207 -7.65 10.67 5.33
N SER A 208 -6.96 11.78 5.08
CA SER A 208 -7.10 12.59 3.87
C SER A 208 -6.09 12.27 2.78
N LEU A 209 -5.16 11.33 3.00
CA LEU A 209 -4.16 10.95 2.02
C LEU A 209 -4.85 10.28 0.82
N THR A 210 -4.84 10.94 -0.33
CA THR A 210 -5.53 10.46 -1.55
C THR A 210 -4.62 9.64 -2.45
N SER A 211 -3.32 9.99 -2.47
CA SER A 211 -2.29 9.31 -3.24
C SER A 211 -0.92 9.44 -2.57
N ILE A 212 -0.04 8.48 -2.85
CA ILE A 212 1.36 8.52 -2.44
C ILE A 212 2.21 7.83 -3.50
N ASP A 213 3.23 8.53 -3.99
CA ASP A 213 4.16 7.97 -4.97
C ASP A 213 5.29 7.25 -4.23
N LEU A 214 5.31 5.92 -4.34
CA LEU A 214 6.35 5.09 -3.74
C LEU A 214 7.58 5.01 -4.67
N PRO A 215 8.81 5.23 -4.16
CA PRO A 215 10.00 5.19 -4.99
C PRO A 215 10.40 3.75 -5.32
N GLN A 216 11.03 3.55 -6.48
CA GLN A 216 11.43 2.21 -6.96
C GLN A 216 12.49 1.52 -6.08
N SER A 217 13.20 2.28 -5.25
CA SER A 217 14.16 1.76 -4.26
C SER A 217 13.52 1.13 -3.02
N LEU A 218 12.20 1.28 -2.83
CA LEU A 218 11.51 0.83 -1.63
C LEU A 218 11.46 -0.70 -1.58
N THR A 219 11.99 -1.28 -0.51
CA THR A 219 12.08 -2.73 -0.31
C THR A 219 11.11 -3.27 0.74
N SER A 220 10.62 -2.41 1.66
CA SER A 220 9.70 -2.82 2.73
C SER A 220 8.69 -1.74 3.15
N ILE A 221 7.46 -2.18 3.43
CA ILE A 221 6.40 -1.41 4.09
C ILE A 221 6.08 -2.09 5.43
N GLY A 222 6.19 -1.33 6.53
CA GLY A 222 5.96 -1.83 7.88
C GLY A 222 4.50 -2.15 8.20
N GLU A 223 4.29 -2.81 9.34
CA GLU A 223 2.96 -3.14 9.86
C GLU A 223 2.12 -1.87 10.01
N TRP A 224 0.85 -1.94 9.61
CA TRP A 224 -0.13 -0.86 9.73
C TRP A 224 0.27 0.48 9.10
N ALA A 225 1.30 0.49 8.23
CA ALA A 225 1.93 1.71 7.74
C ALA A 225 0.94 2.68 7.06
N PHE A 226 -0.05 2.17 6.31
CA PHE A 226 -1.11 2.96 5.68
C PHE A 226 -2.50 2.66 6.25
N SER A 227 -2.57 2.03 7.43
CA SER A 227 -3.86 1.72 8.06
C SER A 227 -4.69 2.99 8.28
N ASN A 228 -5.98 2.93 7.99
CA ASN A 228 -6.92 4.03 8.05
C ASN A 228 -6.60 5.22 7.12
N CYS A 229 -5.85 5.01 6.03
CA CYS A 229 -5.77 5.97 4.92
C CYS A 229 -7.07 5.92 4.08
N LYS A 230 -8.18 6.36 4.68
CA LYS A 230 -9.55 6.15 4.17
C LYS A 230 -9.80 6.78 2.80
N SER A 231 -9.06 7.82 2.43
CA SER A 231 -9.20 8.51 1.13
C SER A 231 -8.26 7.99 0.05
N LEU A 232 -7.38 7.01 0.35
CA LEU A 232 -6.42 6.48 -0.61
C LEU A 232 -7.16 5.65 -1.66
N THR A 233 -7.18 6.12 -2.91
CA THR A 233 -7.95 5.47 -3.99
C THR A 233 -7.15 4.44 -4.78
N SER A 234 -5.84 4.67 -4.88
CA SER A 234 -4.87 3.82 -5.59
C SER A 234 -3.47 4.01 -4.98
N ILE A 235 -2.64 2.98 -5.08
CA ILE A 235 -1.23 3.03 -4.69
C ILE A 235 -0.42 2.12 -5.62
N ASP A 236 0.65 2.67 -6.19
CA ASP A 236 1.54 1.91 -7.07
C ASP A 236 2.67 1.32 -6.25
N LEU A 237 2.68 0.00 -6.10
CA LEU A 237 3.73 -0.71 -5.38
C LEU A 237 4.95 -0.96 -6.29
N PRO A 238 6.17 -0.63 -5.84
CA PRO A 238 7.37 -0.86 -6.64
C PRO A 238 7.70 -2.35 -6.75
N GLN A 239 8.22 -2.78 -7.90
CA GLN A 239 8.48 -4.20 -8.18
C GLN A 239 9.59 -4.80 -7.29
N GLY A 240 10.48 -3.97 -6.76
CA GLY A 240 11.53 -4.38 -5.81
C GLY A 240 11.05 -4.56 -4.37
N LEU A 241 9.76 -4.31 -4.09
CA LEU A 241 9.19 -4.46 -2.76
C LEU A 241 9.11 -5.94 -2.37
N THR A 242 9.79 -6.30 -1.29
CA THR A 242 9.91 -7.68 -0.79
C THR A 242 9.00 -8.00 0.37
N SER A 243 8.50 -6.99 1.09
CA SER A 243 7.63 -7.18 2.25
C SER A 243 6.59 -6.07 2.41
N ILE A 244 5.38 -6.51 2.78
CA ILE A 244 4.24 -5.68 3.15
C ILE A 244 3.75 -6.19 4.51
N GLY A 245 3.83 -5.37 5.55
CA GLY A 245 3.51 -5.81 6.91
C GLY A 245 2.03 -6.10 7.17
N ILE A 246 1.78 -6.73 8.32
CA ILE A 246 0.45 -6.98 8.89
C ILE A 246 -0.38 -5.69 8.86
N GLY A 247 -1.60 -5.77 8.34
CA GLY A 247 -2.53 -4.64 8.35
C GLY A 247 -2.07 -3.39 7.59
N ALA A 248 -1.06 -3.48 6.72
CA ALA A 248 -0.47 -2.32 6.06
C ALA A 248 -1.50 -1.41 5.36
N PHE A 249 -2.57 -1.97 4.79
CA PHE A 249 -3.67 -1.24 4.14
C PHE A 249 -5.03 -1.47 4.83
N TYR A 250 -5.02 -1.81 6.13
CA TYR A 250 -6.24 -2.00 6.91
C TYR A 250 -7.12 -0.74 6.87
N TYR A 251 -8.41 -0.90 6.61
CA TYR A 251 -9.39 0.20 6.57
C TYR A 251 -9.10 1.30 5.53
N CYS A 252 -8.41 0.96 4.42
CA CYS A 252 -8.32 1.81 3.24
C CYS A 252 -9.60 1.73 2.40
N ASN A 253 -10.72 2.25 2.94
CA ASN A 253 -12.06 2.00 2.38
C ASN A 253 -12.25 2.46 0.93
N SER A 254 -11.49 3.46 0.47
CA SER A 254 -11.57 4.00 -0.90
C SER A 254 -10.64 3.31 -1.90
N LEU A 255 -9.79 2.37 -1.46
CA LEU A 255 -8.85 1.69 -2.34
C LEU A 255 -9.63 0.79 -3.32
N THR A 256 -9.55 1.08 -4.61
CA THR A 256 -10.36 0.40 -5.64
C THR A 256 -9.65 -0.77 -6.30
N SER A 257 -8.33 -0.65 -6.48
CA SER A 257 -7.45 -1.67 -7.03
C SER A 257 -6.05 -1.51 -6.45
N ILE A 258 -5.30 -2.60 -6.41
CA ILE A 258 -3.88 -2.60 -6.07
C ILE A 258 -3.17 -3.71 -6.83
N ASP A 259 -2.03 -3.38 -7.43
CA ASP A 259 -1.17 -4.35 -8.10
C ASP A 259 -0.04 -4.76 -7.16
N LEU A 260 0.04 -6.06 -6.86
CA LEU A 260 1.07 -6.59 -5.98
C LEU A 260 2.37 -6.87 -6.76
N PRO A 261 3.55 -6.63 -6.15
CA PRO A 261 4.83 -6.90 -6.79
C PRO A 261 5.02 -8.40 -7.00
N GLN A 262 5.58 -8.79 -8.15
CA GLN A 262 5.70 -10.21 -8.55
C GLN A 262 6.61 -11.04 -7.64
N GLY A 263 7.53 -10.39 -6.91
CA GLY A 263 8.44 -11.05 -5.97
C GLY A 263 7.85 -11.35 -4.59
N LEU A 264 6.61 -10.95 -4.31
CA LEU A 264 5.98 -11.14 -3.00
C LEU A 264 5.58 -12.61 -2.79
N THR A 265 5.97 -13.17 -1.66
CA THR A 265 5.69 -14.58 -1.29
C THR A 265 4.54 -14.74 -0.30
N SER A 266 4.21 -13.70 0.47
CA SER A 266 3.14 -13.71 1.46
C SER A 266 2.31 -12.42 1.43
N ILE A 267 1.02 -12.55 1.71
CA ILE A 267 0.16 -11.46 2.18
C ILE A 267 -0.09 -11.72 3.65
N GLU A 268 0.22 -10.74 4.50
CA GLU A 268 0.14 -10.88 5.95
C GLU A 268 -1.30 -10.72 6.48
N ASP A 269 -1.47 -10.97 7.78
CA ASP A 269 -2.76 -10.86 8.44
C ASP A 269 -3.36 -9.45 8.29
N ASN A 270 -4.66 -9.38 8.03
CA ASN A 270 -5.45 -8.15 7.92
C ASN A 270 -4.97 -7.13 6.86
N THR A 271 -4.02 -7.48 5.96
CA THR A 271 -3.37 -6.50 5.07
C THR A 271 -4.36 -5.63 4.29
N PHE A 272 -5.46 -6.18 3.77
CA PHE A 272 -6.51 -5.46 3.05
C PHE A 272 -7.87 -5.49 3.75
N GLN A 273 -7.91 -5.81 5.05
CA GLN A 273 -9.18 -5.89 5.77
C GLN A 273 -9.91 -4.53 5.76
N PHE A 274 -11.23 -4.54 5.58
CA PHE A 274 -12.07 -3.34 5.42
C PHE A 274 -11.74 -2.46 4.19
N CYS A 275 -11.05 -2.97 3.18
CA CYS A 275 -10.93 -2.28 1.89
C CYS A 275 -12.24 -2.44 1.09
N THR A 276 -13.31 -1.81 1.56
CA THR A 276 -14.68 -2.04 1.07
C THR A 276 -14.89 -1.69 -0.41
N SER A 277 -14.07 -0.81 -0.99
CA SER A 277 -14.14 -0.45 -2.42
C SER A 277 -13.23 -1.31 -3.31
N LEU A 278 -12.42 -2.22 -2.74
CA LEU A 278 -11.49 -3.04 -3.50
C LEU A 278 -12.27 -4.04 -4.35
N ALA A 279 -12.36 -3.76 -5.65
CA ALA A 279 -13.19 -4.53 -6.58
C ALA A 279 -12.41 -5.68 -7.24
N SER A 280 -11.11 -5.49 -7.43
CA SER A 280 -10.21 -6.45 -8.06
C SER A 280 -8.80 -6.36 -7.49
N ILE A 281 -8.13 -7.49 -7.37
CA ILE A 281 -6.72 -7.59 -7.01
C ILE A 281 -6.05 -8.69 -7.82
N SER A 282 -4.87 -8.40 -8.37
CA SER A 282 -4.03 -9.38 -9.07
C SER A 282 -3.00 -9.93 -8.09
N LEU A 283 -3.08 -11.24 -7.80
CA LEU A 283 -2.12 -11.92 -6.92
C LEU A 283 -0.88 -12.40 -7.71
N PRO A 284 0.33 -12.29 -7.15
CA PRO A 284 1.54 -12.76 -7.81
C PRO A 284 1.60 -14.28 -7.83
N GLN A 285 2.15 -14.86 -8.91
CA GLN A 285 2.16 -16.33 -9.10
C GLN A 285 3.03 -17.07 -8.06
N GLY A 286 4.04 -16.38 -7.51
CA GLY A 286 4.93 -16.93 -6.48
C GLY A 286 4.39 -16.87 -5.05
N LEU A 287 3.16 -16.38 -4.86
CA LEU A 287 2.56 -16.27 -3.52
C LEU A 287 2.24 -17.66 -2.95
N THR A 288 2.69 -17.91 -1.73
CA THR A 288 2.52 -19.19 -1.02
C THR A 288 1.57 -19.10 0.17
N SER A 289 1.37 -17.90 0.73
CA SER A 289 0.51 -17.70 1.90
C SER A 289 -0.33 -16.42 1.82
N ILE A 290 -1.54 -16.50 2.35
CA ILE A 290 -2.47 -15.38 2.55
C ILE A 290 -2.96 -15.45 3.99
N GLY A 291 -2.68 -14.41 4.77
CA GLY A 291 -2.95 -14.36 6.19
C GLY A 291 -4.44 -14.36 6.57
N SER A 292 -4.67 -14.50 7.87
CA SER A 292 -6.00 -14.41 8.47
C SER A 292 -6.60 -13.04 8.23
N SER A 293 -7.89 -13.00 7.90
CA SER A 293 -8.66 -11.78 7.60
C SER A 293 -8.06 -10.89 6.50
N ALA A 294 -7.11 -11.38 5.70
CA ALA A 294 -6.37 -10.54 4.73
C ALA A 294 -7.29 -9.76 3.78
N PHE A 295 -8.42 -10.32 3.38
CA PHE A 295 -9.44 -9.70 2.53
C PHE A 295 -10.82 -9.60 3.22
N SER A 296 -10.88 -9.73 4.55
CA SER A 296 -12.13 -9.62 5.29
C SER A 296 -12.77 -8.24 5.10
N ASP A 297 -14.08 -8.18 4.94
CA ASP A 297 -14.85 -6.96 4.67
C ASP A 297 -14.48 -6.23 3.36
N CYS A 298 -13.85 -6.93 2.39
CA CYS A 298 -13.71 -6.43 1.01
C CYS A 298 -15.03 -6.58 0.24
N THR A 299 -16.05 -5.81 0.64
CA THR A 299 -17.43 -5.99 0.17
C THR A 299 -17.64 -5.80 -1.34
N SER A 300 -16.74 -5.08 -2.03
CA SER A 300 -16.79 -4.91 -3.50
C SER A 300 -16.03 -5.98 -4.29
N LEU A 301 -15.26 -6.86 -3.62
CA LEU A 301 -14.42 -7.86 -4.29
C LEU A 301 -15.31 -8.93 -4.94
N ALA A 302 -15.46 -8.87 -6.27
CA ALA A 302 -16.39 -9.74 -7.00
C ALA A 302 -15.80 -11.10 -7.37
N SER A 303 -14.48 -11.13 -7.61
CA SER A 303 -13.73 -12.33 -7.99
C SER A 303 -12.27 -12.20 -7.58
N ILE A 304 -11.65 -13.32 -7.23
CA ILE A 304 -10.22 -13.40 -6.97
C ILE A 304 -9.66 -14.73 -7.49
N SER A 305 -8.51 -14.69 -8.15
CA SER A 305 -7.79 -15.88 -8.60
C SER A 305 -6.63 -16.15 -7.67
N LEU A 306 -6.69 -17.29 -6.97
CA LEU A 306 -5.65 -17.70 -6.05
C LEU A 306 -4.50 -18.40 -6.81
N PRO A 307 -3.24 -18.08 -6.50
CA PRO A 307 -2.09 -18.71 -7.13
C PRO A 307 -1.89 -20.15 -6.65
N GLN A 308 -1.27 -20.99 -7.48
CA GLN A 308 -1.14 -22.44 -7.25
C GLN A 308 -0.32 -22.80 -6.01
N GLY A 309 0.52 -21.89 -5.53
CA GLY A 309 1.35 -22.08 -4.34
C GLY A 309 0.60 -22.00 -3.00
N VAL A 310 -0.65 -21.52 -2.99
CA VAL A 310 -1.44 -21.38 -1.76
C VAL A 310 -1.95 -22.75 -1.30
N THR A 311 -1.63 -23.12 -0.06
CA THR A 311 -1.95 -24.44 0.53
C THR A 311 -3.02 -24.42 1.61
N SER A 312 -3.43 -23.23 2.08
CA SER A 312 -4.50 -23.05 3.07
C SER A 312 -5.25 -21.76 2.80
N ILE A 313 -6.54 -21.76 3.13
CA ILE A 313 -7.32 -20.52 3.30
C ILE A 313 -7.44 -20.28 4.79
N GLU A 314 -6.84 -19.21 5.29
CA GLU A 314 -6.78 -18.93 6.72
C GLU A 314 -8.11 -18.44 7.30
N ASN A 315 -8.13 -18.23 8.62
CA ASN A 315 -9.33 -17.80 9.33
C ASN A 315 -9.83 -16.45 8.80
N PHE A 316 -11.13 -16.37 8.53
CA PHE A 316 -11.82 -15.17 8.08
C PHE A 316 -11.26 -14.50 6.81
N THR A 317 -10.38 -15.16 6.03
CA THR A 317 -9.65 -14.54 4.91
C THR A 317 -10.56 -13.77 3.94
N PHE A 318 -11.74 -14.30 3.60
CA PHE A 318 -12.75 -13.67 2.74
C PHE A 318 -14.09 -13.43 3.45
N SER A 319 -14.08 -13.34 4.79
CA SER A 319 -15.30 -13.06 5.55
C SER A 319 -15.92 -11.72 5.12
N ASN A 320 -17.24 -11.63 5.03
CA ASN A 320 -18.00 -10.45 4.60
C ASN A 320 -17.67 -9.95 3.17
N CYS A 321 -17.06 -10.77 2.30
CA CYS A 321 -16.91 -10.46 0.87
C CYS A 321 -18.26 -10.62 0.14
N THR A 322 -19.20 -9.72 0.40
CA THR A 322 -20.61 -9.84 -0.04
C THR A 322 -20.81 -9.82 -1.55
N SER A 323 -19.87 -9.29 -2.34
CA SER A 323 -19.91 -9.33 -3.81
C SER A 323 -19.23 -10.55 -4.43
N LEU A 324 -18.48 -11.34 -3.65
CA LEU A 324 -17.73 -12.49 -4.16
C LEU A 324 -18.71 -13.56 -4.65
N ALA A 325 -18.84 -13.70 -5.96
CA ALA A 325 -19.84 -14.59 -6.58
C ALA A 325 -19.32 -16.01 -6.79
N SER A 326 -18.01 -16.14 -7.04
CA SER A 326 -17.34 -17.41 -7.26
C SER A 326 -15.86 -17.30 -6.89
N ILE A 327 -15.28 -18.38 -6.40
CA ILE A 327 -13.84 -18.51 -6.18
C ILE A 327 -13.38 -19.90 -6.61
N SER A 328 -12.24 -19.96 -7.29
CA SER A 328 -11.57 -21.22 -7.63
C SER A 328 -10.42 -21.44 -6.66
N LEU A 329 -10.47 -22.53 -5.90
CA LEU A 329 -9.39 -22.90 -5.00
C LEU A 329 -8.28 -23.67 -5.77
N PRO A 330 -7.00 -23.40 -5.48
CA PRO A 330 -5.89 -24.18 -6.03
C PRO A 330 -5.94 -25.64 -5.60
N GLN A 331 -5.41 -26.53 -6.45
CA GLN A 331 -5.43 -27.97 -6.18
C GLN A 331 -4.61 -28.38 -4.95
N GLY A 332 -3.68 -27.52 -4.49
CA GLY A 332 -2.86 -27.74 -3.30
C GLY A 332 -3.49 -27.31 -1.97
N VAL A 333 -4.70 -26.74 -1.95
CA VAL A 333 -5.34 -26.27 -0.71
C VAL A 333 -5.80 -27.44 0.16
N THR A 334 -5.19 -27.58 1.33
CA THR A 334 -5.42 -28.67 2.28
C THR A 334 -6.38 -28.33 3.42
N SER A 335 -6.63 -27.04 3.68
CA SER A 335 -7.54 -26.58 4.74
C SER A 335 -8.25 -25.27 4.39
N ILE A 336 -9.47 -25.13 4.90
CA ILE A 336 -10.23 -23.87 4.94
C ILE A 336 -10.48 -23.53 6.41
N GLY A 337 -10.06 -22.35 6.83
CA GLY A 337 -10.13 -21.88 8.22
C GLY A 337 -11.53 -21.50 8.69
N ILE A 338 -11.60 -21.13 9.98
CA ILE A 338 -12.81 -20.69 10.65
C ILE A 338 -13.33 -19.42 9.97
N GLY A 339 -14.61 -19.40 9.60
CA GLY A 339 -15.26 -18.22 9.02
C GLY A 339 -14.68 -17.75 7.68
N ALA A 340 -13.85 -18.55 7.00
CA ALA A 340 -13.08 -18.12 5.83
C ALA A 340 -13.90 -17.44 4.73
N PHE A 341 -15.15 -17.88 4.51
CA PHE A 341 -16.12 -17.32 3.57
C PHE A 341 -17.43 -16.95 4.27
N SER A 342 -17.44 -16.71 5.59
CA SER A 342 -18.67 -16.35 6.29
C SER A 342 -19.25 -15.04 5.74
N ASN A 343 -20.58 -14.95 5.62
CA ASN A 343 -21.30 -13.81 5.07
C ASN A 343 -20.95 -13.45 3.61
N CYS A 344 -20.42 -14.39 2.81
CA CYS A 344 -20.27 -14.24 1.37
C CYS A 344 -21.63 -14.39 0.66
N THR A 345 -22.50 -13.38 0.79
CA THR A 345 -23.91 -13.46 0.38
C THR A 345 -24.15 -13.59 -1.12
N SER A 346 -23.15 -13.32 -1.96
CA SER A 346 -23.23 -13.54 -3.41
C SER A 346 -22.61 -14.85 -3.88
N LEU A 347 -21.89 -15.58 -3.02
CA LEU A 347 -21.17 -16.79 -3.40
C LEU A 347 -22.19 -17.86 -3.80
N ALA A 348 -22.23 -18.18 -5.09
CA ALA A 348 -23.24 -19.09 -5.65
C ALA A 348 -22.75 -20.53 -5.75
N SER A 349 -21.46 -20.69 -6.04
CA SER A 349 -20.82 -21.99 -6.23
C SER A 349 -19.37 -21.95 -5.77
N ILE A 350 -18.89 -23.07 -5.24
CA ILE A 350 -17.46 -23.26 -4.94
C ILE A 350 -17.00 -24.66 -5.34
N SER A 351 -15.78 -24.73 -5.90
CA SER A 351 -15.09 -25.99 -6.14
C SER A 351 -14.03 -26.22 -5.08
N LEU A 352 -14.17 -27.31 -4.34
CA LEU A 352 -13.24 -27.75 -3.31
C LEU A 352 -12.27 -28.78 -3.92
N PRO A 353 -10.94 -28.62 -3.71
CA PRO A 353 -9.94 -29.47 -4.34
C PRO A 353 -9.77 -30.80 -3.61
N GLN A 354 -9.18 -31.78 -4.30
CA GLN A 354 -8.91 -33.13 -3.80
C GLN A 354 -8.08 -33.15 -2.51
N SER A 355 -7.13 -32.23 -2.41
CA SER A 355 -6.20 -32.17 -1.27
C SER A 355 -6.85 -31.66 0.01
N LEU A 356 -8.09 -31.15 -0.05
CA LEU A 356 -8.78 -30.56 1.08
C LEU A 356 -9.10 -31.61 2.15
N THR A 357 -8.52 -31.44 3.34
CA THR A 357 -8.66 -32.37 4.47
C THR A 357 -9.59 -31.84 5.56
N SER A 358 -9.72 -30.52 5.70
CA SER A 358 -10.51 -29.89 6.76
C SER A 358 -11.17 -28.58 6.34
N ILE A 359 -12.35 -28.32 6.90
CA ILE A 359 -13.11 -27.09 6.76
C ILE A 359 -13.55 -26.65 8.17
N GLY A 360 -13.17 -25.42 8.53
CA GLY A 360 -13.40 -24.85 9.85
C GLY A 360 -14.86 -24.54 10.16
N GLU A 361 -15.07 -24.17 11.42
CA GLU A 361 -16.35 -23.69 11.94
C GLU A 361 -16.78 -22.41 11.21
N TRP A 362 -18.07 -22.31 10.86
CA TRP A 362 -18.66 -21.16 10.15
C TRP A 362 -17.99 -20.80 8.82
N ALA A 363 -17.16 -21.69 8.23
CA ALA A 363 -16.39 -21.38 7.03
C ALA A 363 -17.26 -20.86 5.89
N PHE A 364 -18.50 -21.34 5.78
CA PHE A 364 -19.51 -20.87 4.84
C PHE A 364 -20.79 -20.46 5.57
N GLU A 365 -20.69 -19.85 6.75
CA GLU A 365 -21.87 -19.33 7.45
C GLU A 365 -22.55 -18.21 6.64
N ASN A 366 -23.89 -18.16 6.64
CA ASN A 366 -24.68 -17.08 6.05
C ASN A 366 -24.31 -16.76 4.57
N CYS A 367 -24.19 -17.82 3.77
CA CYS A 367 -24.02 -17.77 2.32
C CYS A 367 -25.33 -18.23 1.65
N PRO A 368 -26.40 -17.40 1.66
CA PRO A 368 -27.74 -17.81 1.22
C PRO A 368 -27.86 -18.16 -0.27
N LYS A 369 -26.93 -17.69 -1.11
CA LYS A 369 -26.88 -18.02 -2.55
C LYS A 369 -26.03 -19.23 -2.86
N LEU A 370 -25.30 -19.77 -1.88
CA LEU A 370 -24.46 -20.95 -2.11
C LEU A 370 -25.39 -22.13 -2.33
N GLU A 371 -25.66 -22.43 -3.59
CA GLU A 371 -26.59 -23.49 -4.01
C GLU A 371 -25.82 -24.77 -4.30
N ASP A 372 -24.59 -24.64 -4.83
CA ASP A 372 -23.81 -25.73 -5.39
C ASP A 372 -22.41 -25.82 -4.78
N ILE A 373 -22.05 -27.00 -4.26
CA ILE A 373 -20.67 -27.32 -3.85
C ILE A 373 -20.15 -28.44 -4.72
N VAL A 374 -19.00 -28.20 -5.37
CA VAL A 374 -18.33 -29.18 -6.21
C VAL A 374 -17.13 -29.74 -5.44
N LEU A 375 -17.09 -31.05 -5.21
CA LEU A 375 -15.90 -31.76 -4.76
C LEU A 375 -15.17 -32.32 -5.99
N SER A 376 -13.97 -31.80 -6.27
CA SER A 376 -13.14 -32.27 -7.38
C SER A 376 -12.08 -33.23 -6.90
N GLY A 377 -12.02 -34.43 -7.50
CA GLY A 377 -10.89 -35.34 -7.37
C GLY A 377 -10.73 -36.05 -6.02
N CYS A 378 -11.72 -36.16 -5.13
CA CYS A 378 -11.57 -36.99 -3.93
C CYS A 378 -10.93 -38.35 -4.31
N ASP A 379 -9.80 -38.74 -3.71
CA ASP A 379 -9.09 -39.95 -4.17
C ASP A 379 -9.96 -41.19 -3.88
N PHE A 380 -10.61 -41.70 -4.91
CA PHE A 380 -11.44 -42.90 -4.84
C PHE A 380 -10.65 -44.19 -5.03
N ASN A 381 -9.34 -44.09 -5.27
CA ASN A 381 -8.46 -45.25 -5.43
C ASN A 381 -7.84 -45.71 -4.10
N VAL A 382 -8.14 -45.06 -2.97
CA VAL A 382 -7.80 -45.62 -1.67
C VAL A 382 -8.83 -46.69 -1.27
N PRO A 383 -8.40 -47.86 -0.73
CA PRO A 383 -9.30 -48.95 -0.32
C PRO A 383 -10.37 -48.57 0.72
N SER A 384 -10.27 -47.38 1.31
CA SER A 384 -11.05 -46.91 2.45
C SER A 384 -12.34 -46.13 2.12
N GLY A 385 -12.64 -45.84 0.84
CA GLY A 385 -13.91 -45.21 0.42
C GLY A 385 -13.83 -43.70 0.12
N LEU A 386 -15.00 -43.07 -0.05
CA LEU A 386 -15.13 -41.63 -0.34
C LEU A 386 -14.73 -40.79 0.88
N PHE A 387 -13.71 -39.94 0.73
CA PHE A 387 -13.27 -39.02 1.78
C PHE A 387 -13.89 -37.64 1.59
N LEU A 388 -14.77 -37.26 2.53
CA LEU A 388 -15.25 -35.90 2.66
C LEU A 388 -14.32 -35.13 3.62
N PRO A 389 -13.96 -33.87 3.32
CA PRO A 389 -13.20 -33.04 4.25
C PRO A 389 -13.85 -33.02 5.64
N ALA A 390 -13.03 -33.08 6.69
CA ALA A 390 -13.51 -33.00 8.05
C ALA A 390 -14.12 -31.61 8.31
N THR A 391 -15.39 -31.59 8.72
CA THR A 391 -16.14 -30.38 9.05
C THR A 391 -16.44 -30.35 10.55
N THR A 392 -16.63 -29.18 11.14
CA THR A 392 -17.22 -29.04 12.47
C THR A 392 -18.75 -28.90 12.37
N SER A 393 -19.46 -28.87 13.52
CA SER A 393 -20.82 -28.33 13.52
C SER A 393 -20.76 -26.89 13.00
N ASP A 394 -21.78 -26.47 12.25
CA ASP A 394 -21.96 -25.09 11.77
C ASP A 394 -21.07 -24.62 10.60
N THR A 395 -20.34 -25.51 9.91
CA THR A 395 -19.60 -25.13 8.68
C THR A 395 -20.47 -24.40 7.65
N PHE A 396 -21.72 -24.86 7.45
CA PHE A 396 -22.70 -24.27 6.53
C PHE A 396 -23.90 -23.66 7.26
N SER A 397 -23.74 -23.21 8.51
CA SER A 397 -24.85 -22.62 9.27
C SER A 397 -25.47 -21.44 8.54
N GLN A 398 -26.80 -21.32 8.56
CA GLN A 398 -27.53 -20.23 7.87
C GLN A 398 -27.29 -20.16 6.35
N SER A 399 -26.61 -21.15 5.77
CA SER A 399 -26.48 -21.35 4.33
C SER A 399 -27.48 -22.41 3.91
N SER A 400 -28.04 -22.26 2.71
CA SER A 400 -29.04 -23.19 2.18
C SER A 400 -28.53 -23.87 0.90
N PRO A 401 -27.38 -24.56 0.93
CA PRO A 401 -26.94 -25.31 -0.22
C PRO A 401 -27.95 -26.41 -0.53
N VAL A 402 -28.27 -26.52 -1.81
CA VAL A 402 -29.31 -27.43 -2.29
C VAL A 402 -28.68 -28.64 -2.98
N THR A 403 -27.52 -28.47 -3.61
CA THR A 403 -26.89 -29.50 -4.42
C THR A 403 -25.43 -29.72 -4.04
N LEU A 404 -25.08 -30.99 -3.80
CA LEU A 404 -23.70 -31.45 -3.70
C LEU A 404 -23.31 -32.14 -5.00
N PHE A 405 -22.30 -31.62 -5.69
CA PHE A 405 -21.72 -32.23 -6.87
C PHE A 405 -20.44 -32.96 -6.50
N LEU A 406 -20.46 -34.27 -6.66
CA LEU A 406 -19.30 -35.13 -6.45
C LEU A 406 -18.72 -35.49 -7.82
N ARG A 407 -17.53 -34.99 -8.16
CA ARG A 407 -16.87 -35.34 -9.43
C ARG A 407 -16.01 -36.58 -9.28
N ASP A 408 -15.90 -37.34 -10.36
CA ASP A 408 -15.06 -38.53 -10.49
C ASP A 408 -15.44 -39.70 -9.56
N VAL A 409 -16.69 -39.75 -9.10
CA VAL A 409 -17.17 -40.75 -8.13
C VAL A 409 -17.90 -41.90 -8.83
N PRO A 410 -17.36 -43.14 -8.78
CA PRO A 410 -18.08 -44.30 -9.30
C PRO A 410 -19.38 -44.56 -8.53
N ALA A 411 -20.45 -44.97 -9.22
CA ALA A 411 -21.76 -45.25 -8.63
C ALA A 411 -21.72 -46.25 -7.46
N ALA A 412 -20.87 -47.27 -7.56
CA ALA A 412 -20.68 -48.26 -6.50
C ALA A 412 -20.12 -47.63 -5.22
N MET A 413 -19.20 -46.66 -5.37
CA MET A 413 -18.58 -45.98 -4.23
C MET A 413 -19.52 -44.98 -3.58
N PHE A 414 -20.29 -44.23 -4.37
CA PHE A 414 -21.36 -43.39 -3.84
C PHE A 414 -22.35 -44.23 -3.02
N SER A 415 -22.79 -45.37 -3.57
CA SER A 415 -23.74 -46.27 -2.89
C SER A 415 -23.25 -46.75 -1.52
N SER A 416 -21.94 -46.99 -1.36
CA SER A 416 -21.35 -47.38 -0.07
C SER A 416 -21.19 -46.21 0.93
N ASN A 417 -21.25 -44.96 0.48
CA ASN A 417 -20.96 -43.77 1.30
C ASN A 417 -22.11 -42.75 1.34
N ALA A 418 -23.27 -43.06 0.74
CA ALA A 418 -24.38 -42.14 0.59
C ALA A 418 -24.83 -41.51 1.92
N ALA A 419 -24.82 -42.27 3.02
CA ALA A 419 -25.18 -41.76 4.35
C ALA A 419 -24.22 -40.65 4.83
N ALA A 420 -22.92 -40.75 4.54
CA ALA A 420 -21.96 -39.70 4.90
C ALA A 420 -22.18 -38.44 4.06
N CYS A 421 -22.53 -38.58 2.77
CA CYS A 421 -22.85 -37.45 1.90
C CYS A 421 -24.18 -36.77 2.26
N GLN A 422 -25.13 -37.52 2.84
CA GLN A 422 -26.45 -36.98 3.22
C GLN A 422 -26.37 -35.93 4.32
N SER A 423 -25.44 -36.08 5.26
CA SER A 423 -25.31 -35.22 6.45
C SER A 423 -23.88 -34.71 6.63
N TRP A 424 -23.36 -34.02 5.62
CA TRP A 424 -22.00 -33.46 5.64
C TRP A 424 -22.04 -31.97 6.04
N GLY A 425 -21.15 -31.55 6.95
CA GLY A 425 -21.04 -30.15 7.39
C GLY A 425 -22.20 -29.61 8.22
N GLY A 426 -22.97 -30.49 8.87
CA GLY A 426 -24.11 -30.10 9.71
C GLY A 426 -25.39 -29.75 8.95
N VAL A 427 -25.44 -30.01 7.64
CA VAL A 427 -26.62 -29.76 6.79
C VAL A 427 -27.08 -31.03 6.08
N SER A 428 -28.35 -31.06 5.67
CA SER A 428 -28.92 -32.13 4.83
C SER A 428 -29.08 -31.64 3.39
N TRP A 429 -28.44 -32.35 2.47
CA TRP A 429 -28.40 -31.99 1.05
C TRP A 429 -29.71 -32.39 0.34
N LYS A 430 -30.30 -31.50 -0.46
CA LYS A 430 -31.56 -31.79 -1.20
C LYS A 430 -31.32 -32.69 -2.40
N ALA A 431 -30.21 -32.46 -3.10
CA ALA A 431 -29.77 -33.26 -4.25
C ALA A 431 -28.28 -33.54 -4.15
N ILE A 432 -27.87 -34.72 -4.58
CA ILE A 432 -26.47 -35.11 -4.73
C ILE A 432 -26.29 -35.67 -6.13
N HIS A 433 -25.45 -35.03 -6.92
CA HIS A 433 -25.06 -35.48 -8.24
C HIS A 433 -23.68 -36.10 -8.17
N TYR A 434 -23.48 -37.21 -8.87
CA TYR A 434 -22.18 -37.84 -8.96
C TYR A 434 -21.92 -38.29 -10.39
N ASP A 435 -20.67 -38.17 -10.85
CA ASP A 435 -20.30 -38.56 -12.20
C ASP A 435 -19.10 -39.50 -12.24
N TYR A 436 -19.14 -40.45 -13.19
CA TYR A 436 -18.01 -41.22 -13.68
C TYR A 436 -17.71 -40.74 -15.11
N ASN A 437 -16.75 -39.83 -15.26
CA ASN A 437 -16.23 -39.51 -16.60
C ASN A 437 -14.87 -40.16 -16.80
N GLY A 438 -14.78 -41.00 -17.83
CA GLY A 438 -13.52 -41.37 -18.44
C GLY A 438 -12.79 -40.15 -19.04
N PRO A 439 -11.56 -40.33 -19.53
CA PRO A 439 -10.48 -39.31 -19.51
C PRO A 439 -10.59 -38.10 -20.47
N ASP A 440 -11.74 -37.73 -21.04
CA ASP A 440 -11.79 -36.78 -22.17
C ASP A 440 -12.79 -35.59 -22.04
N ASP A 441 -12.84 -34.83 -20.94
CA ASP A 441 -13.70 -33.63 -20.89
C ASP A 441 -13.26 -32.51 -19.91
N GLU A 442 -12.09 -31.91 -20.13
CA GLU A 442 -11.51 -30.83 -19.29
C GLU A 442 -12.14 -29.43 -19.50
N LEU A 443 -13.19 -29.27 -20.33
CA LEU A 443 -13.65 -27.94 -20.77
C LEU A 443 -15.12 -27.57 -20.50
N TYR A 444 -15.94 -28.46 -19.90
CA TYR A 444 -17.40 -28.24 -19.80
C TYR A 444 -18.01 -28.55 -18.41
N HIS A 445 -17.36 -28.06 -17.35
CA HIS A 445 -17.58 -28.44 -15.95
C HIS A 445 -18.84 -27.89 -15.22
N THR A 446 -19.79 -27.26 -15.91
CA THR A 446 -21.01 -26.68 -15.27
C THR A 446 -22.33 -27.27 -15.79
N ASP A 447 -22.31 -28.26 -16.69
CA ASP A 447 -23.53 -28.84 -17.24
C ASP A 447 -24.10 -29.97 -16.37
N ALA A 448 -25.10 -29.63 -15.55
CA ALA A 448 -25.85 -30.58 -14.72
C ALA A 448 -26.49 -31.75 -15.51
N ALA A 449 -26.63 -31.62 -16.83
CA ALA A 449 -27.18 -32.68 -17.68
C ALA A 449 -26.21 -33.83 -17.96
N ARG A 450 -24.91 -33.70 -17.63
CA ARG A 450 -23.89 -34.73 -17.91
C ARG A 450 -23.60 -35.70 -16.76
N TYR A 451 -24.12 -35.46 -15.55
CA TYR A 451 -23.92 -36.36 -14.43
C TYR A 451 -24.61 -37.71 -14.67
N SER A 452 -23.83 -38.79 -14.67
CA SER A 452 -24.31 -40.16 -14.90
C SER A 452 -25.21 -40.71 -13.78
N GLY A 453 -25.19 -40.11 -12.58
CA GLY A 453 -26.08 -40.44 -11.46
C GLY A 453 -26.57 -39.22 -10.67
N HIS A 454 -27.82 -39.29 -10.19
CA HIS A 454 -28.42 -38.28 -9.31
C HIS A 454 -29.19 -38.96 -8.17
N TRP A 455 -29.10 -38.37 -6.98
CA TRP A 455 -29.87 -38.76 -5.81
C TRP A 455 -30.59 -37.53 -5.28
N THR A 456 -31.91 -37.63 -5.07
CA THR A 456 -32.71 -36.60 -4.40
C THR A 456 -33.09 -37.10 -3.02
N ALA A 457 -32.85 -36.29 -1.99
CA ALA A 457 -33.34 -36.58 -0.65
C ALA A 457 -34.87 -36.72 -0.68
N PRO A 458 -35.45 -37.70 0.04
CA PRO A 458 -36.88 -37.95 0.06
C PRO A 458 -37.71 -36.80 0.65
#